data_AF-A0A444RJR6-F1
#
_entry.id   AF-A0A444RJR6-F1
#
_cell.length_a   1.000
_cell.length_b   1.000
_cell.length_c   1.000
_cell.angle_alpha   90.00
_cell.angle_beta   90.00
_cell.angle_gamma   90.00
#
_symmetry.space_group_name_H-M   'P 1'
#
loop_
_entity.id
_entity.type
_entity.pdbx_description
1 polymer ?
#
loop_
_entity_poly.entity_id
_entity_poly.type
_entity_poly.pdbx_seq_one_letter_code
_entity_poly.pdbx_strand_id
1 'polypeptide(L)'
;MIALARSERSSPAIVRHCDIEREGRREATALSAPDSDVVPREWWNDRDRGYTSQGEPSLRLYITSSSFAWARQALTNMRNTAFLVGLAGLTSASPLAVRQTSYPQKSTSSGFTLVVNVTNPAADFCESINHYTLSSIHVGAGQALAAISTGSARVWYVNGTQQEISESKGTVVTDGGTPPFPNGIDIAEAEDSVSAVRVDAGDGTKGVQLTSGSEPYAYLTAPVIGSYVVCNESVPYYQGRKFLLLKHAETEINEKGESESNIPEDCVAIRLVPQCAKLADLPAGAIASHQFVNEVGCYDDVASIDWSK
;
A
#
# COMPACT_ATOMS: atom_id res chain seq x y z
N MET A 1 42.45 39.45 13.11
CA MET A 1 42.28 38.10 13.70
C MET A 1 41.26 38.20 14.82
N ILE A 2 40.00 37.86 14.55
CA ILE A 2 39.01 37.53 15.59
C ILE A 2 38.24 36.34 15.04
N ALA A 3 38.48 35.17 15.60
CA ALA A 3 37.72 33.96 15.33
C ALA A 3 36.44 34.01 16.18
N LEU A 4 35.28 33.96 15.54
CA LEU A 4 34.00 33.75 16.22
C LEU A 4 33.56 32.31 15.97
N ALA A 5 33.50 31.57 17.06
CA ALA A 5 33.12 30.16 17.10
C ALA A 5 31.67 29.96 16.65
N ARG A 6 31.46 28.96 15.77
CA ARG A 6 30.14 28.43 15.41
C ARG A 6 29.53 27.75 16.61
N SER A 7 28.37 28.23 17.04
CA SER A 7 27.46 27.50 17.93
C SER A 7 26.54 26.65 17.05
N GLU A 8 26.88 25.39 16.86
CA GLU A 8 25.94 24.39 16.34
C GLU A 8 24.87 24.15 17.42
N ARG A 9 23.65 24.66 17.19
CA ARG A 9 22.47 24.21 17.95
C ARG A 9 21.92 23.00 17.23
N SER A 10 22.31 21.82 17.70
CA SER A 10 21.55 20.60 17.51
C SER A 10 20.17 20.78 18.16
N SER A 11 19.09 20.58 17.41
CA SER A 11 17.77 20.37 18.00
C SER A 11 17.85 19.27 19.05
N PRO A 12 17.22 19.44 20.24
CA PRO A 12 17.22 18.41 21.25
C PRO A 12 16.43 17.21 20.71
N ALA A 13 17.11 16.06 20.58
CA ALA A 13 16.41 14.79 20.44
C ALA A 13 15.54 14.61 21.69
N ILE A 14 14.22 14.64 21.52
CA ILE A 14 13.28 14.39 22.59
C ILE A 14 13.36 12.90 22.91
N VAL A 15 14.11 12.55 23.94
CA VAL A 15 14.16 11.21 24.51
C VAL A 15 12.93 11.05 25.39
N ARG A 16 11.91 10.32 24.93
CA ARG A 16 10.79 9.92 25.81
C ARG A 16 11.36 9.05 26.93
N HIS A 17 11.32 9.56 28.16
CA HIS A 17 11.70 8.78 29.34
C HIS A 17 10.55 7.83 29.68
N CYS A 18 10.72 6.57 29.30
CA CYS A 18 9.81 5.50 29.68
C CYS A 18 10.18 5.02 31.08
N ASP A 19 9.61 5.67 32.09
CA ASP A 19 9.70 5.17 33.45
C ASP A 19 9.01 3.81 33.52
N ILE A 20 9.76 2.78 33.93
CA ILE A 20 9.27 1.41 34.09
C ILE A 20 8.41 1.36 35.36
N GLU A 21 7.16 1.81 35.30
CA GLU A 21 6.17 1.46 36.32
C GLU A 21 5.59 0.08 35.99
N ARG A 22 6.14 -0.95 36.67
CA ARG A 22 5.54 -2.28 36.75
C ARG A 22 4.30 -2.23 37.65
N GLU A 23 3.17 -1.78 37.11
CA GLU A 23 1.88 -1.87 37.80
C GLU A 23 1.04 -3.03 37.21
N GLY A 24 0.94 -4.12 37.97
CA GLY A 24 -0.21 -5.03 37.99
C GLY A 24 -0.75 -5.61 36.68
N ARG A 25 -0.08 -6.62 36.13
CA ARG A 25 -0.67 -7.55 35.14
C ARG A 25 -1.87 -8.28 35.75
N ARG A 26 -3.09 -7.79 35.50
CA ARG A 26 -4.32 -8.61 35.59
C ARG A 26 -4.53 -9.27 34.23
N GLU A 27 -4.55 -10.59 34.23
CA GLU A 27 -4.90 -11.43 33.10
C GLU A 27 -6.29 -11.03 32.56
N ALA A 28 -6.33 -10.37 31.41
CA ALA A 28 -7.54 -10.31 30.60
C ALA A 28 -7.68 -11.68 29.93
N THR A 29 -8.51 -12.52 30.54
CA THR A 29 -9.01 -13.75 29.94
C THR A 29 -9.64 -13.42 28.58
N ALA A 30 -9.23 -14.14 27.55
CA ALA A 30 -9.78 -14.05 26.20
C ALA A 30 -11.30 -14.28 26.23
N LEU A 31 -12.07 -13.21 26.05
CA LEU A 31 -13.45 -13.30 25.63
C LEU A 31 -13.44 -13.35 24.11
N SER A 32 -13.61 -14.57 23.60
CA SER A 32 -14.06 -14.86 22.24
C SER A 32 -15.16 -13.88 21.84
N ALA A 33 -14.96 -13.18 20.73
CA ALA A 33 -16.02 -12.43 20.08
C ALA A 33 -17.19 -13.39 19.78
N PRO A 34 -18.44 -13.04 20.12
CA PRO A 34 -19.58 -13.84 19.71
C PRO A 34 -19.77 -13.71 18.19
N ASP A 35 -20.01 -14.85 17.55
CA ASP A 35 -20.56 -14.95 16.20
C ASP A 35 -21.72 -13.96 16.05
N SER A 36 -21.56 -12.97 15.19
CA SER A 36 -22.66 -12.12 14.74
C SER A 36 -23.35 -12.77 13.53
N ASP A 37 -23.91 -13.95 13.75
CA ASP A 37 -25.09 -14.39 13.01
C ASP A 37 -26.33 -13.93 13.77
N VAL A 38 -27.38 -13.60 13.02
CA VAL A 38 -28.69 -13.04 13.45
C VAL A 38 -28.76 -11.50 13.41
N VAL A 39 -29.04 -10.98 12.21
CA VAL A 39 -29.85 -9.76 12.05
C VAL A 39 -31.27 -10.19 11.66
N PRO A 40 -32.33 -9.67 12.32
CA PRO A 40 -33.71 -9.99 11.99
C PRO A 40 -34.10 -9.54 10.57
N ARG A 41 -34.74 -10.44 9.82
CA ARG A 41 -35.53 -10.10 8.63
C ARG A 41 -36.72 -9.25 9.06
N GLU A 42 -36.72 -7.99 8.69
CA GLU A 42 -37.90 -7.19 8.36
C GLU A 42 -37.40 -5.81 7.89
N TRP A 43 -38.19 -5.14 7.05
CA TRP A 43 -37.88 -3.87 6.37
C TRP A 43 -37.03 -4.01 5.12
N TRP A 44 -37.67 -4.35 4.00
CA TRP A 44 -37.64 -3.62 2.72
C TRP A 44 -38.66 -4.31 1.79
N ASN A 45 -39.94 -3.96 1.97
CA ASN A 45 -41.02 -4.26 1.03
C ASN A 45 -41.83 -2.97 0.89
N ASP A 46 -41.58 -2.23 -0.19
CA ASP A 46 -42.61 -1.60 -1.04
C ASP A 46 -41.97 -0.60 -2.01
N ARG A 47 -41.78 -1.01 -3.26
CA ARG A 47 -42.10 -0.19 -4.45
C ARG A 47 -41.91 -1.02 -5.72
N ASP A 48 -42.95 -1.80 -6.03
CA ASP A 48 -43.23 -2.27 -7.38
C ASP A 48 -44.58 -1.67 -7.86
N ARG A 49 -44.47 -0.83 -8.88
CA ARG A 49 -45.49 -0.44 -9.88
C ARG A 49 -44.79 0.62 -10.75
N GLY A 50 -44.47 0.45 -12.02
CA GLY A 50 -44.92 -0.47 -13.05
C GLY A 50 -45.04 0.37 -14.32
N TYR A 51 -44.31 0.04 -15.38
CA TYR A 51 -44.62 0.50 -16.74
C TYR A 51 -44.10 -0.54 -17.73
N THR A 52 -45.04 -1.18 -18.41
CA THR A 52 -44.83 -2.15 -19.49
C THR A 52 -44.71 -1.47 -20.85
N SER A 53 -43.88 -2.09 -21.67
CA SER A 53 -43.96 -2.28 -23.13
C SER A 53 -43.80 -1.06 -24.05
N GLN A 54 -42.81 -1.09 -24.95
CA GLN A 54 -42.88 -1.69 -26.29
C GLN A 54 -41.63 -1.32 -27.11
N GLY A 55 -41.20 -2.22 -28.01
CA GLY A 55 -40.51 -1.85 -29.25
C GLY A 55 -39.09 -2.37 -29.43
N GLU A 56 -38.95 -3.63 -29.88
CA GLU A 56 -37.81 -4.01 -30.73
C GLU A 56 -37.88 -3.25 -32.08
N PRO A 57 -36.73 -3.06 -32.75
CA PRO A 57 -36.51 -3.94 -33.89
C PRO A 57 -35.06 -4.43 -34.05
N SER A 58 -35.01 -5.64 -34.58
CA SER A 58 -33.91 -6.35 -35.22
C SER A 58 -32.93 -5.47 -36.01
N LEU A 59 -31.64 -5.60 -35.73
CA LEU A 59 -30.56 -5.20 -36.64
C LEU A 59 -29.80 -6.45 -37.12
N ARG A 60 -30.03 -6.76 -38.40
CA ARG A 60 -29.40 -7.84 -39.15
C ARG A 60 -27.90 -7.57 -39.32
N LEU A 61 -27.12 -8.63 -39.08
CA LEU A 61 -25.76 -8.83 -39.56
C LEU A 61 -25.68 -8.55 -41.08
N TYR A 62 -24.73 -7.71 -41.49
CA TYR A 62 -24.13 -7.76 -42.82
C TYR A 62 -22.64 -8.06 -42.67
N ILE A 63 -22.30 -9.33 -42.91
CA ILE A 63 -20.93 -9.76 -43.20
C ILE A 63 -20.72 -9.47 -44.69
N THR A 64 -19.82 -8.57 -45.03
CA THR A 64 -19.33 -8.42 -46.40
C THR A 64 -17.97 -9.13 -46.51
N SER A 65 -18.00 -10.24 -47.23
CA SER A 65 -16.83 -10.96 -47.72
C SER A 65 -16.27 -10.25 -48.94
N SER A 66 -14.98 -9.90 -48.92
CA SER A 66 -14.21 -9.54 -50.11
C SER A 66 -12.82 -10.16 -50.02
N SER A 67 -12.67 -11.28 -50.71
CA SER A 67 -11.41 -11.96 -50.98
C SER A 67 -10.63 -11.24 -52.09
N PHE A 68 -9.33 -11.04 -51.92
CA PHE A 68 -8.32 -11.02 -53.01
C PHE A 68 -7.01 -11.57 -52.41
N ALA A 69 -6.67 -12.82 -52.68
CA ALA A 69 -5.90 -13.28 -53.85
C ALA A 69 -4.38 -13.03 -53.72
N TRP A 70 -3.70 -14.06 -53.20
CA TRP A 70 -2.51 -14.72 -53.75
C TRP A 70 -1.42 -13.87 -54.44
N ALA A 71 -0.21 -13.94 -53.88
CA ALA A 71 1.02 -14.06 -54.68
C ALA A 71 2.02 -15.00 -53.98
N ARG A 72 2.65 -15.83 -54.79
CA ARG A 72 3.29 -17.11 -54.47
C ARG A 72 4.68 -16.98 -53.85
N GLN A 73 5.07 -18.05 -53.14
CA GLN A 73 6.45 -18.44 -52.86
C GLN A 73 7.37 -18.33 -54.09
N ALA A 74 8.59 -17.85 -53.86
CA ALA A 74 9.75 -18.27 -54.62
C ALA A 74 10.61 -19.20 -53.75
N LEU A 75 10.55 -20.49 -54.05
CA LEU A 75 11.53 -21.50 -53.66
C LEU A 75 12.81 -21.24 -54.46
N THR A 76 13.97 -21.18 -53.79
CA THR A 76 15.24 -21.54 -54.43
C THR A 76 16.16 -22.28 -53.47
N ASN A 77 16.27 -23.57 -53.73
CA ASN A 77 17.46 -24.42 -53.71
C ASN A 77 18.34 -24.44 -52.46
N MET A 78 18.08 -25.48 -51.67
CA MET A 78 19.04 -26.15 -50.80
C MET A 78 20.20 -26.70 -51.64
N ARG A 79 21.42 -26.20 -51.42
CA ARG A 79 22.67 -26.78 -51.93
C ARG A 79 23.63 -26.93 -50.77
N ASN A 80 23.87 -28.20 -50.40
CA ASN A 80 24.86 -28.65 -49.43
C ASN A 80 26.23 -28.02 -49.71
N THR A 81 26.69 -27.18 -48.77
CA THR A 81 28.11 -26.89 -48.61
C THR A 81 28.41 -26.96 -47.12
N ALA A 82 28.99 -28.08 -46.71
CA ALA A 82 29.59 -28.23 -45.39
C ALA A 82 30.84 -27.35 -45.33
N PHE A 83 30.79 -26.29 -44.55
CA PHE A 83 31.97 -25.56 -44.08
C PHE A 83 31.96 -25.59 -42.55
N LEU A 84 32.72 -26.53 -42.00
CA LEU A 84 33.12 -26.54 -40.60
C LEU A 84 34.16 -25.43 -40.40
N VAL A 85 33.72 -24.26 -39.94
CA VAL A 85 34.62 -23.24 -39.36
C VAL A 85 34.31 -23.20 -37.88
N GLY A 86 35.17 -23.87 -37.11
CA GLY A 86 35.19 -23.77 -35.66
C GLY A 86 35.62 -22.38 -35.23
N LEU A 87 34.64 -21.51 -34.99
CA LEU A 87 34.83 -20.34 -34.15
C LEU A 87 34.51 -20.76 -32.72
N ALA A 88 35.56 -21.05 -31.95
CA ALA A 88 35.48 -21.03 -30.50
C ALA A 88 35.13 -19.58 -30.08
N GLY A 89 33.84 -19.27 -30.08
CA GLY A 89 33.33 -18.08 -29.43
C GLY A 89 33.59 -18.24 -27.95
N LEU A 90 34.63 -17.60 -27.43
CA LEU A 90 34.71 -17.30 -26.02
C LEU A 90 33.53 -16.38 -25.73
N THR A 91 32.41 -16.95 -25.30
CA THR A 91 31.38 -16.18 -24.59
C THR A 91 32.06 -15.74 -23.29
N SER A 92 32.71 -14.58 -23.32
CA SER A 92 33.02 -13.83 -22.12
C SER A 92 31.68 -13.44 -21.52
N ALA A 93 31.07 -14.37 -20.77
CA ALA A 93 30.16 -14.00 -19.72
C ALA A 93 31.04 -13.26 -18.71
N SER A 94 31.25 -11.97 -18.97
CA SER A 94 31.72 -11.07 -17.93
C SER A 94 30.79 -11.34 -16.77
N PRO A 95 31.26 -11.80 -15.61
CA PRO A 95 30.43 -11.74 -14.44
C PRO A 95 30.09 -10.25 -14.34
N LEU A 96 28.84 -9.90 -14.68
CA LEU A 96 28.23 -8.75 -14.05
C LEU A 96 28.41 -9.10 -12.58
N ALA A 97 29.44 -8.50 -11.98
CA ALA A 97 29.56 -8.47 -10.55
C ALA A 97 28.20 -7.95 -10.13
N VAL A 98 27.35 -8.86 -9.64
CA VAL A 98 26.20 -8.49 -8.86
C VAL A 98 26.86 -7.68 -7.77
N ARG A 99 26.83 -6.34 -7.90
CA ARG A 99 27.11 -5.48 -6.78
C ARG A 99 26.22 -6.08 -5.72
N GLN A 100 26.81 -6.68 -4.69
CA GLN A 100 26.08 -6.96 -3.47
C GLN A 100 25.61 -5.60 -3.02
N THR A 101 24.40 -5.25 -3.45
CA THR A 101 23.73 -4.06 -2.97
C THR A 101 23.49 -4.36 -1.51
N SER A 102 23.93 -3.47 -0.63
CA SER A 102 23.66 -3.57 0.82
C SER A 102 22.16 -3.56 1.13
N TYR A 103 21.32 -3.30 0.12
CA TYR A 103 19.88 -3.27 0.21
C TYR A 103 19.26 -4.67 0.40
N PRO A 104 18.18 -4.77 1.19
CA PRO A 104 17.44 -6.00 1.36
C PRO A 104 16.88 -6.50 0.02
N GLN A 105 16.97 -7.80 -0.22
CA GLN A 105 16.45 -8.40 -1.45
C GLN A 105 14.91 -8.35 -1.43
N LYS A 106 14.33 -7.78 -2.49
CA LYS A 106 12.88 -7.78 -2.73
C LYS A 106 12.46 -9.09 -3.42
N SER A 107 11.30 -9.60 -3.00
CA SER A 107 10.49 -10.59 -3.71
C SER A 107 9.34 -9.85 -4.43
N THR A 108 8.38 -10.58 -5.00
CA THR A 108 7.20 -10.00 -5.64
C THR A 108 5.92 -10.74 -5.26
N SER A 109 4.81 -10.00 -5.17
CA SER A 109 3.48 -10.56 -4.95
C SER A 109 2.39 -9.61 -5.46
N SER A 110 1.21 -10.15 -5.75
CA SER A 110 -0.01 -9.37 -6.03
C SER A 110 -0.68 -8.83 -4.76
N GLY A 111 -0.32 -9.39 -3.59
CA GLY A 111 -0.82 -8.97 -2.29
C GLY A 111 0.31 -8.73 -1.28
N PHE A 112 0.08 -7.87 -0.31
CA PHE A 112 1.04 -7.60 0.76
C PHE A 112 0.34 -7.10 2.03
N THR A 113 0.96 -7.31 3.17
CA THR A 113 0.62 -6.58 4.41
C THR A 113 1.57 -5.40 4.56
N LEU A 114 1.10 -4.27 5.09
CA LEU A 114 1.96 -3.12 5.37
C LEU A 114 2.45 -3.17 6.82
N VAL A 115 3.76 -3.29 6.99
CA VAL A 115 4.44 -3.45 8.27
C VAL A 115 5.12 -2.15 8.65
N VAL A 116 4.98 -1.73 9.90
CA VAL A 116 5.60 -0.52 10.43
C VAL A 116 7.10 -0.72 10.59
N ASN A 117 7.86 0.21 10.03
CA ASN A 117 9.27 0.45 10.32
C ASN A 117 9.40 1.82 10.97
N VAL A 118 9.80 1.88 12.25
CA VAL A 118 9.99 3.16 12.95
C VAL A 118 11.27 3.83 12.47
N THR A 119 11.16 5.06 11.96
CA THR A 119 12.31 5.76 11.34
C THR A 119 13.15 6.55 12.33
N ASN A 120 12.58 6.89 13.48
CA ASN A 120 13.28 7.52 14.60
C ASN A 120 13.02 6.74 15.90
N PRO A 121 13.82 5.69 16.19
CA PRO A 121 13.63 4.87 17.39
C PRO A 121 13.72 5.64 18.72
N ALA A 122 14.41 6.79 18.74
CA ALA A 122 14.52 7.61 19.96
C ALA A 122 13.24 8.36 20.30
N ALA A 123 12.35 8.56 19.31
CA ALA A 123 11.06 9.24 19.47
C ALA A 123 9.87 8.28 19.53
N ASP A 124 10.12 6.96 19.46
CA ASP A 124 9.08 5.92 19.50
C ASP A 124 8.28 5.94 20.82
N PHE A 125 7.15 5.24 20.83
CA PHE A 125 6.38 4.99 22.04
C PHE A 125 7.14 4.04 22.98
N CYS A 126 6.78 4.06 24.27
CA CYS A 126 7.41 3.18 25.27
C CYS A 126 7.23 1.70 24.97
N GLU A 127 6.08 1.34 24.41
CA GLU A 127 5.90 0.07 23.72
C GLU A 127 6.11 0.34 22.24
N SER A 128 7.25 -0.13 21.71
CA SER A 128 7.58 0.09 20.30
C SER A 128 6.50 -0.50 19.40
N ILE A 129 6.07 0.30 18.42
CA ILE A 129 5.11 -0.12 17.40
C ILE A 129 5.80 -0.71 16.17
N ASN A 130 7.13 -0.88 16.22
CA ASN A 130 7.89 -1.46 15.14
C ASN A 130 7.38 -2.89 14.86
N HIS A 131 7.26 -3.23 13.57
CA HIS A 131 6.68 -4.48 13.08
C HIS A 131 5.17 -4.68 13.32
N TYR A 132 4.46 -3.68 13.83
CA TYR A 132 2.99 -3.73 13.84
C TYR A 132 2.48 -3.56 12.41
N THR A 133 1.22 -3.90 12.15
CA THR A 133 0.67 -3.89 10.78
C THR A 133 -0.42 -2.85 10.60
N LEU A 134 -0.50 -2.31 9.38
CA LEU A 134 -1.61 -1.44 8.99
C LEU A 134 -2.90 -2.26 8.87
N SER A 135 -3.91 -1.79 9.57
CA SER A 135 -5.29 -2.24 9.53
C SER A 135 -6.21 -1.02 9.47
N SER A 136 -7.47 -1.19 9.88
CA SER A 136 -8.43 -0.10 9.98
C SER A 136 -9.46 -0.36 11.07
N ILE A 137 -10.00 0.73 11.62
CA ILE A 137 -11.10 0.70 12.59
C ILE A 137 -12.34 1.35 12.00
N HIS A 138 -13.48 0.68 12.13
CA HIS A 138 -14.74 1.13 11.56
C HIS A 138 -15.30 2.32 12.33
N VAL A 139 -15.63 3.40 11.63
CA VAL A 139 -16.20 4.60 12.27
C VAL A 139 -17.52 5.05 11.63
N GLY A 140 -18.02 4.32 10.64
CA GLY A 140 -19.28 4.60 9.96
C GLY A 140 -19.47 3.76 8.71
N ALA A 141 -20.65 3.81 8.11
CA ALA A 141 -20.96 3.04 6.91
C ALA A 141 -20.00 3.40 5.76
N GLY A 142 -19.19 2.42 5.32
CA GLY A 142 -18.16 2.63 4.30
C GLY A 142 -16.99 3.52 4.75
N GLN A 143 -16.87 3.80 6.06
CA GLN A 143 -15.85 4.70 6.61
C GLN A 143 -15.02 4.00 7.68
N ALA A 144 -13.70 4.16 7.58
CA ALA A 144 -12.76 3.63 8.56
C ALA A 144 -11.54 4.54 8.72
N LEU A 145 -11.00 4.61 9.93
CA LEU A 145 -9.71 5.25 10.16
C LEU A 145 -8.60 4.21 9.95
N ALA A 146 -7.51 4.61 9.31
CA ALA A 146 -6.32 3.77 9.21
C ALA A 146 -5.67 3.65 10.59
N ALA A 147 -5.38 2.42 11.01
CA ALA A 147 -4.88 2.15 12.36
C ALA A 147 -3.79 1.09 12.35
N ILE A 148 -2.84 1.21 13.27
CA ILE A 148 -1.75 0.27 13.47
C ILE A 148 -2.13 -0.73 14.56
N SER A 149 -1.92 -2.03 14.32
CA SER A 149 -2.24 -3.07 15.28
C SER A 149 -1.34 -4.30 15.17
N THR A 150 -1.25 -5.06 16.27
CA THR A 150 -0.64 -6.41 16.32
C THR A 150 -1.62 -7.53 15.93
N GLY A 151 -2.87 -7.17 15.62
CA GLY A 151 -3.94 -8.14 15.32
C GLY A 151 -3.85 -8.70 13.90
N SER A 152 -5.01 -9.03 13.32
CA SER A 152 -5.08 -9.52 11.94
C SER A 152 -4.59 -8.45 10.97
N ALA A 153 -3.50 -8.76 10.27
CA ALA A 153 -2.98 -7.95 9.20
C ALA A 153 -3.95 -7.96 8.02
N ARG A 154 -4.24 -6.79 7.45
CA ARG A 154 -5.00 -6.68 6.21
C ARG A 154 -4.09 -6.94 5.02
N VAL A 155 -4.60 -7.67 4.02
CA VAL A 155 -3.91 -7.85 2.74
C VAL A 155 -4.35 -6.73 1.81
N TRP A 156 -3.36 -5.97 1.36
CA TRP A 156 -3.46 -4.86 0.45
C TRP A 156 -2.97 -5.27 -0.93
N TYR A 157 -3.39 -4.54 -1.95
CA TYR A 157 -2.89 -4.66 -3.32
C TYR A 157 -2.80 -3.29 -3.97
N VAL A 158 -1.93 -3.17 -4.97
CA VAL A 158 -1.83 -1.97 -5.80
C VAL A 158 -2.80 -2.11 -6.98
N ASN A 159 -3.71 -1.14 -7.11
CA ASN A 159 -4.69 -1.06 -8.18
C ASN A 159 -4.35 0.05 -9.17
N GLY A 160 -4.37 -0.27 -10.46
CA GLY A 160 -4.15 0.69 -11.53
C GLY A 160 -3.64 0.02 -12.80
N THR A 161 -3.87 0.66 -13.94
CA THR A 161 -3.25 0.24 -15.21
C THR A 161 -1.73 0.43 -15.15
N GLN A 162 -0.97 -0.29 -15.99
CA GLN A 162 0.49 -0.10 -16.04
C GLN A 162 0.89 1.35 -16.31
N GLN A 163 0.11 2.07 -17.14
CA GLN A 163 0.34 3.49 -17.38
C GLN A 163 0.16 4.31 -16.10
N GLU A 164 -0.94 4.12 -15.38
CA GLU A 164 -1.18 4.82 -14.09
C GLU A 164 -0.07 4.53 -13.09
N ILE A 165 0.38 3.27 -12.94
CA ILE A 165 1.48 2.93 -12.02
C ILE A 165 2.77 3.65 -12.42
N SER A 166 3.10 3.67 -13.71
CA SER A 166 4.30 4.35 -14.21
C SER A 166 4.27 5.87 -14.01
N GLU A 167 3.07 6.47 -14.00
CA GLU A 167 2.84 7.89 -13.76
C GLU A 167 2.63 8.22 -12.27
N SER A 168 2.81 7.25 -11.37
CA SER A 168 2.52 7.38 -9.94
C SER A 168 1.09 7.79 -9.62
N LYS A 169 0.13 7.18 -10.32
CA LYS A 169 -1.32 7.35 -10.17
C LYS A 169 -2.02 6.06 -9.75
N GLY A 170 -1.28 5.07 -9.26
CA GLY A 170 -1.88 3.89 -8.62
C GLY A 170 -2.63 4.25 -7.34
N THR A 171 -3.38 3.28 -6.81
CA THR A 171 -3.94 3.33 -5.45
C THR A 171 -3.60 2.05 -4.69
N VAL A 172 -3.64 2.10 -3.35
CA VAL A 172 -3.54 0.91 -2.50
C VAL A 172 -4.90 0.60 -1.89
N VAL A 173 -5.36 -0.61 -2.12
CA VAL A 173 -6.73 -1.06 -1.82
C VAL A 173 -6.69 -2.38 -1.04
N THR A 174 -7.68 -2.60 -0.18
CA THR A 174 -7.97 -3.89 0.48
C THR A 174 -9.43 -4.26 0.23
N ASP A 175 -9.74 -5.55 0.21
CA ASP A 175 -11.12 -6.00 0.14
C ASP A 175 -11.73 -6.10 1.53
N GLY A 176 -12.84 -5.41 1.77
CA GLY A 176 -13.55 -5.40 3.04
C GLY A 176 -15.03 -5.78 2.91
N GLY A 177 -15.65 -6.19 4.02
CA GLY A 177 -17.09 -6.44 4.10
C GLY A 177 -17.56 -7.77 3.52
N THR A 178 -18.89 -7.94 3.46
CA THR A 178 -19.55 -9.14 2.92
C THR A 178 -20.85 -8.72 2.22
N PRO A 179 -20.94 -8.84 0.87
CA PRO A 179 -19.89 -9.28 -0.05
C PRO A 179 -18.67 -8.34 -0.06
N PRO A 180 -17.47 -8.81 -0.43
CA PRO A 180 -16.28 -7.97 -0.47
C PRO A 180 -16.44 -6.79 -1.42
N PHE A 181 -16.06 -5.60 -0.95
CA PHE A 181 -16.03 -4.34 -1.70
C PHE A 181 -14.68 -3.64 -1.48
N PRO A 182 -14.23 -2.79 -2.41
CA PRO A 182 -12.91 -2.18 -2.32
C PRO A 182 -12.90 -1.10 -1.24
N ASN A 183 -11.85 -1.11 -0.42
CA ASN A 183 -11.52 -0.06 0.52
C ASN A 183 -10.12 0.49 0.24
N GLY A 184 -10.04 1.73 -0.22
CA GLY A 184 -8.79 2.39 -0.56
C GLY A 184 -8.19 3.16 0.60
N ILE A 185 -6.86 3.28 0.62
CA ILE A 185 -6.19 4.24 1.49
C ILE A 185 -6.49 5.65 0.98
N ASP A 186 -7.16 6.43 1.81
CA ASP A 186 -7.55 7.81 1.53
C ASP A 186 -6.82 8.77 2.47
N ILE A 187 -6.11 9.75 1.90
CA ILE A 187 -5.43 10.80 2.64
C ILE A 187 -6.30 12.04 2.54
N ALA A 188 -6.89 12.44 3.67
CA ALA A 188 -7.73 13.62 3.74
C ALA A 188 -6.92 14.90 3.48
N GLU A 189 -7.62 15.99 3.18
CA GLU A 189 -7.02 17.33 3.19
C GLU A 189 -6.34 17.59 4.54
N ALA A 190 -5.17 18.22 4.50
CA ALA A 190 -4.37 18.47 5.70
C ALA A 190 -5.02 19.56 6.57
N GLU A 191 -5.03 19.32 7.89
CA GLU A 191 -5.30 20.32 8.91
C GLU A 191 -4.01 20.54 9.70
N ASP A 192 -3.54 21.78 9.81
CA ASP A 192 -2.24 22.12 10.41
C ASP A 192 -1.08 21.26 9.87
N SER A 193 -1.07 21.08 8.55
CA SER A 193 -0.07 20.30 7.80
C SER A 193 -0.04 18.80 8.16
N VAL A 194 -1.11 18.29 8.77
CA VAL A 194 -1.31 16.87 9.08
C VAL A 194 -2.64 16.38 8.52
N SER A 195 -2.58 15.39 7.64
CA SER A 195 -3.75 14.71 7.09
C SER A 195 -4.11 13.47 7.89
N ALA A 196 -5.40 13.28 8.16
CA ALA A 196 -5.90 11.99 8.58
C ALA A 196 -5.77 10.96 7.44
N VAL A 197 -5.36 9.73 7.77
CA VAL A 197 -5.39 8.62 6.81
C VAL A 197 -6.57 7.71 7.13
N ARG A 198 -7.34 7.39 6.11
CA ARG A 198 -8.59 6.64 6.16
C ARG A 198 -8.51 5.40 5.28
N VAL A 199 -9.41 4.46 5.51
CA VAL A 199 -9.55 3.22 4.74
C VAL A 199 -11.02 3.09 4.34
N ASP A 200 -11.45 4.00 3.49
CA ASP A 200 -12.85 4.19 3.15
C ASP A 200 -13.25 3.35 1.94
N ALA A 201 -14.55 3.13 1.76
CA ALA A 201 -15.07 2.44 0.60
C ALA A 201 -14.75 3.23 -0.68
N GLY A 202 -14.21 2.54 -1.68
CA GLY A 202 -13.79 3.13 -2.96
C GLY A 202 -12.31 2.91 -3.25
N ASP A 203 -11.81 3.64 -4.25
CA ASP A 203 -10.48 3.40 -4.83
C ASP A 203 -9.31 3.99 -4.01
N GLY A 204 -9.59 4.96 -3.12
CA GLY A 204 -8.58 5.69 -2.35
C GLY A 204 -7.91 6.83 -3.13
N THR A 205 -6.90 7.46 -2.51
CA THR A 205 -6.18 8.60 -3.08
C THR A 205 -5.18 8.15 -4.14
N LYS A 206 -5.28 8.72 -5.35
CA LYS A 206 -4.33 8.49 -6.44
C LYS A 206 -2.91 8.94 -6.03
N GLY A 207 -1.93 8.10 -6.30
CA GLY A 207 -0.52 8.32 -5.91
C GLY A 207 -0.15 7.74 -4.55
N VAL A 208 -1.11 7.24 -3.79
CA VAL A 208 -0.82 6.30 -2.71
C VAL A 208 -0.54 4.94 -3.32
N GLN A 209 0.74 4.58 -3.44
CA GLN A 209 1.21 3.34 -4.06
C GLN A 209 2.50 2.87 -3.39
N LEU A 210 3.06 1.75 -3.84
CA LEU A 210 4.42 1.37 -3.44
C LEU A 210 5.44 2.07 -4.34
N THR A 211 6.64 2.27 -3.81
CA THR A 211 7.80 2.67 -4.62
C THR A 211 8.01 1.71 -5.80
N SER A 212 8.39 2.28 -6.94
CA SER A 212 8.52 1.55 -8.20
C SER A 212 9.87 1.83 -8.88
N GLY A 213 10.16 1.12 -9.97
CA GLY A 213 11.37 1.32 -10.76
C GLY A 213 12.66 0.93 -10.01
N SER A 214 13.67 1.80 -10.10
CA SER A 214 15.02 1.58 -9.55
C SER A 214 15.17 1.88 -8.05
N GLU A 215 14.07 2.20 -7.36
CA GLU A 215 14.12 2.47 -5.92
C GLU A 215 14.56 1.20 -5.16
N PRO A 216 15.67 1.26 -4.39
CA PRO A 216 16.19 0.09 -3.69
C PRO A 216 15.22 -0.47 -2.66
N TYR A 217 14.44 0.39 -1.99
CA TYR A 217 13.52 -0.01 -0.93
C TYR A 217 12.07 -0.01 -1.39
N ALA A 218 11.32 -1.07 -1.09
CA ALA A 218 9.86 -1.06 -1.18
C ALA A 218 9.25 -0.38 0.06
N TYR A 219 8.43 0.65 -0.13
CA TYR A 219 7.62 1.28 0.92
C TYR A 219 6.41 2.02 0.32
N LEU A 220 5.39 2.28 1.14
CA LEU A 220 4.21 3.06 0.76
C LEU A 220 4.56 4.54 0.58
N THR A 221 4.19 5.11 -0.55
CA THR A 221 4.35 6.52 -0.89
C THR A 221 3.02 7.27 -0.73
N ALA A 222 3.11 8.58 -0.57
CA ALA A 222 1.98 9.51 -0.64
C ALA A 222 2.17 10.49 -1.82
N PRO A 223 1.09 11.08 -2.37
CA PRO A 223 1.18 12.08 -3.43
C PRO A 223 1.76 13.42 -2.96
N VAL A 224 1.71 13.71 -1.65
CA VAL A 224 2.26 14.92 -1.04
C VAL A 224 3.59 14.59 -0.35
N ILE A 225 4.55 15.52 -0.39
CA ILE A 225 5.84 15.34 0.27
C ILE A 225 5.65 15.40 1.78
N GLY A 226 6.09 14.35 2.47
CA GLY A 226 5.87 14.23 3.91
C GLY A 226 6.32 12.89 4.45
N SER A 227 5.82 12.56 5.63
CA SER A 227 6.05 11.29 6.28
C SER A 227 4.75 10.74 6.83
N TYR A 228 4.59 9.42 6.75
CA TYR A 228 3.58 8.74 7.55
C TYR A 228 3.97 8.79 9.02
N VAL A 229 2.98 9.09 9.86
CA VAL A 229 3.15 9.17 11.31
C VAL A 229 2.05 8.39 12.01
N VAL A 230 2.33 7.90 13.20
CA VAL A 230 1.36 7.19 14.04
C VAL A 230 1.15 7.98 15.31
N CYS A 231 -0.11 8.32 15.61
CA CYS A 231 -0.49 9.12 16.76
C CYS A 231 -1.41 8.30 17.68
N ASN A 232 -1.24 8.41 19.00
CA ASN A 232 -2.05 7.70 19.99
C ASN A 232 -3.26 8.55 20.45
N GLU A 233 -4.35 8.47 19.69
CA GLU A 233 -5.48 9.41 19.79
C GLU A 233 -6.79 8.73 20.17
N SER A 234 -7.65 9.47 20.87
CA SER A 234 -9.00 9.03 21.22
C SER A 234 -9.95 9.13 20.03
N VAL A 235 -10.75 8.08 19.78
CA VAL A 235 -11.73 8.06 18.71
C VAL A 235 -13.15 8.20 19.28
N PRO A 236 -13.91 9.26 18.93
CA PRO A 236 -15.26 9.49 19.47
C PRO A 236 -16.24 8.34 19.24
N TYR A 237 -16.18 7.69 18.07
CA TYR A 237 -17.03 6.54 17.74
C TYR A 237 -16.90 5.40 18.76
N TYR A 238 -15.71 5.24 19.34
CA TYR A 238 -15.40 4.25 20.36
C TYR A 238 -15.39 4.85 21.78
N GLN A 239 -16.25 5.83 22.04
CA GLN A 239 -16.42 6.48 23.34
C GLN A 239 -15.11 7.06 23.90
N GLY A 240 -14.27 7.61 23.02
CA GLY A 240 -13.00 8.22 23.40
C GLY A 240 -11.88 7.21 23.69
N ARG A 241 -12.07 5.92 23.41
CA ARG A 241 -11.00 4.93 23.47
C ARG A 241 -9.85 5.32 22.53
N LYS A 242 -8.62 5.13 23.01
CA LYS A 242 -7.41 5.43 22.25
C LYS A 242 -7.03 4.33 21.25
N PHE A 243 -6.52 4.75 20.10
CA PHE A 243 -5.99 3.91 19.04
C PHE A 243 -4.71 4.51 18.47
N LEU A 244 -3.85 3.66 17.90
CA LEU A 244 -2.69 4.07 17.12
C LEU A 244 -3.16 4.40 15.71
N LEU A 245 -3.46 5.66 15.45
CA LEU A 245 -4.00 6.14 14.17
C LEU A 245 -2.87 6.52 13.21
N LEU A 246 -2.99 6.10 11.96
CA LEU A 246 -2.10 6.52 10.89
C LEU A 246 -2.52 7.91 10.40
N LYS A 247 -1.54 8.79 10.24
CA LYS A 247 -1.67 10.13 9.66
C LYS A 247 -0.53 10.36 8.66
N HIS A 248 -0.65 11.42 7.87
CA HIS A 248 0.41 11.90 6.99
C HIS A 248 0.78 13.33 7.39
N ALA A 249 2.01 13.54 7.84
CA ALA A 249 2.55 14.86 8.16
C ALA A 249 3.29 15.42 6.95
N GLU A 250 2.84 16.56 6.44
CA GLU A 250 3.49 17.23 5.32
C GLU A 250 4.85 17.81 5.73
N THR A 251 5.76 17.83 4.78
CA THR A 251 7.05 18.48 4.93
C THR A 251 7.03 19.78 4.15
N GLU A 252 7.23 20.88 4.86
CA GLU A 252 7.30 22.21 4.25
C GLU A 252 8.75 22.62 3.99
N ILE A 253 8.92 23.52 3.04
CA ILE A 253 10.20 24.17 2.77
C ILE A 253 10.10 25.61 3.27
N ASN A 254 10.89 25.95 4.27
CA ASN A 254 10.88 27.30 4.83
C ASN A 254 11.51 28.32 3.87
N GLU A 255 11.42 29.62 4.22
CA GLU A 255 11.97 30.71 3.39
C GLU A 255 13.49 30.60 3.13
N LYS A 256 14.21 29.79 3.91
CA LYS A 256 15.64 29.52 3.77
C LYS A 256 15.95 28.30 2.88
N GLY A 257 14.92 27.62 2.37
CA GLY A 257 15.07 26.39 1.61
C GLY A 257 15.33 25.16 2.47
N GLU A 258 15.14 25.25 3.78
CA GLU A 258 15.31 24.12 4.70
C GLU A 258 13.98 23.37 4.83
N SER A 259 14.08 22.05 4.95
CA SER A 259 12.94 21.17 5.11
C SER A 259 12.53 21.10 6.58
N GLU A 260 11.29 21.48 6.87
CA GLU A 260 10.68 21.41 8.20
C GLU A 260 9.60 20.32 8.19
N SER A 261 9.73 19.36 9.10
CA SER A 261 8.78 18.25 9.20
C SER A 261 7.72 18.57 10.24
N ASN A 262 6.46 18.62 9.83
CA ASN A 262 5.33 18.97 10.68
C ASN A 262 4.81 17.76 11.48
N ILE A 263 5.72 17.01 12.12
CA ILE A 263 5.36 15.84 12.93
C ILE A 263 4.93 16.32 14.33
N PRO A 264 3.69 16.04 14.78
CA PRO A 264 3.26 16.42 16.13
C PRO A 264 4.07 15.69 17.22
N GLU A 265 4.24 16.34 18.39
CA GLU A 265 5.07 15.82 19.49
C GLU A 265 4.62 14.42 19.99
N ASP A 266 3.32 14.11 19.91
CA ASP A 266 2.75 12.83 20.35
C ASP A 266 2.62 11.78 19.25
N CYS A 267 3.28 12.00 18.12
CA CYS A 267 3.29 11.07 17.01
C CYS A 267 4.70 10.51 16.76
N VAL A 268 4.74 9.32 16.16
CA VAL A 268 5.99 8.62 15.79
C VAL A 268 6.08 8.56 14.28
N ALA A 269 7.20 9.01 13.72
CA ALA A 269 7.47 8.89 12.28
C ALA A 269 7.77 7.45 11.91
N ILE A 270 7.15 6.98 10.82
CA ILE A 270 7.26 5.61 10.35
C ILE A 270 7.42 5.53 8.84
N ARG A 271 7.87 4.37 8.38
CA ARG A 271 7.68 3.88 7.01
C ARG A 271 6.77 2.67 7.06
N LEU A 272 5.87 2.57 6.08
CA LEU A 272 5.05 1.38 5.88
C LEU A 272 5.68 0.54 4.79
N VAL A 273 6.18 -0.64 5.18
CA VAL A 273 6.98 -1.52 4.36
C VAL A 273 6.14 -2.74 3.95
N PRO A 274 6.04 -3.08 2.65
CA PRO A 274 5.25 -4.20 2.20
C PRO A 274 5.94 -5.54 2.51
N GLN A 275 5.27 -6.38 3.29
CA GLN A 275 5.61 -7.80 3.45
C GLN A 275 4.70 -8.63 2.54
N CYS A 276 5.29 -9.55 1.77
CA CYS A 276 4.58 -10.34 0.78
C CYS A 276 3.48 -11.18 1.43
N ALA A 277 2.30 -11.15 0.83
CA ALA A 277 1.15 -11.96 1.25
C ALA A 277 0.41 -12.46 0.02
N LYS A 278 -0.39 -13.51 0.16
CA LYS A 278 -1.25 -13.97 -0.93
C LYS A 278 -2.50 -13.08 -0.99
N LEU A 279 -2.77 -12.49 -2.16
CA LEU A 279 -4.09 -11.92 -2.45
C LEU A 279 -5.09 -13.05 -2.66
N ALA A 280 -6.20 -13.03 -1.89
CA ALA A 280 -7.22 -14.06 -1.98
C ALA A 280 -8.07 -13.89 -3.25
N ASP A 281 -8.57 -14.99 -3.80
CA ASP A 281 -9.50 -14.93 -4.93
C ASP A 281 -10.84 -14.33 -4.49
N LEU A 282 -11.45 -13.52 -5.35
CA LEU A 282 -12.75 -12.92 -5.07
C LEU A 282 -13.87 -13.98 -5.11
N PRO A 283 -14.75 -14.03 -4.09
CA PRO A 283 -15.92 -14.90 -4.13
C PRO A 283 -16.94 -14.41 -5.16
N ALA A 284 -17.84 -15.31 -5.56
CA ALA A 284 -18.95 -14.93 -6.44
C ALA A 284 -19.82 -13.84 -5.79
N GLY A 285 -20.18 -12.82 -6.58
CA GLY A 285 -20.96 -11.69 -6.09
C GLY A 285 -20.15 -10.62 -5.34
N ALA A 286 -18.82 -10.73 -5.31
CA ALA A 286 -17.96 -9.63 -4.87
C ALA A 286 -18.21 -8.37 -5.71
N ILE A 287 -18.20 -7.22 -5.04
CA ILE A 287 -18.27 -5.89 -5.65
C ILE A 287 -16.87 -5.42 -6.04
N ALA A 288 -15.85 -5.83 -5.26
CA ALA A 288 -14.46 -5.60 -5.59
C ALA A 288 -14.06 -6.24 -6.94
N SER A 289 -12.99 -5.70 -7.53
CA SER A 289 -12.41 -6.20 -8.78
C SER A 289 -10.90 -6.28 -8.65
N HIS A 290 -10.33 -7.39 -9.14
CA HIS A 290 -8.88 -7.59 -9.22
C HIS A 290 -8.33 -7.39 -10.65
N GLN A 291 -9.12 -6.79 -11.55
CA GLN A 291 -8.76 -6.66 -12.98
C GLN A 291 -7.45 -5.89 -13.22
N PHE A 292 -7.14 -4.91 -12.36
CA PHE A 292 -5.95 -4.05 -12.48
C PHE A 292 -5.02 -4.19 -11.28
N VAL A 293 -5.01 -5.36 -10.65
CA VAL A 293 -4.02 -5.71 -9.62
C VAL A 293 -2.65 -5.84 -10.26
N ASN A 294 -1.65 -5.23 -9.64
CA ASN A 294 -0.27 -5.29 -10.07
C ASN A 294 0.55 -6.22 -9.19
N GLU A 295 1.51 -6.92 -9.80
CA GLU A 295 2.57 -7.58 -9.06
C GLU A 295 3.61 -6.52 -8.63
N VAL A 296 3.89 -6.46 -7.34
CA VAL A 296 4.70 -5.40 -6.72
C VAL A 296 5.85 -5.96 -5.90
N GLY A 297 6.90 -5.16 -5.72
CA GLY A 297 8.04 -5.51 -4.87
C GLY A 297 7.66 -5.50 -3.39
N CYS A 298 7.95 -6.58 -2.69
CA CYS A 298 7.72 -6.75 -1.25
C CYS A 298 8.84 -7.58 -0.63
N TYR A 299 8.84 -7.75 0.70
CA TYR A 299 9.81 -8.59 1.39
C TYR A 299 9.15 -9.83 1.97
N ASP A 300 9.85 -10.96 1.99
CA ASP A 300 9.29 -12.20 2.56
C ASP A 300 9.08 -12.08 4.08
N ASP A 301 9.98 -11.39 4.78
CA ASP A 301 9.90 -11.10 6.22
C ASP A 301 10.56 -9.75 6.54
N VAL A 302 9.73 -8.73 6.82
CA VAL A 302 10.18 -7.37 7.15
C VAL A 302 10.89 -7.31 8.51
N ALA A 303 10.54 -8.19 9.44
CA ALA A 303 11.12 -8.23 10.78
C ALA A 303 12.54 -8.81 10.78
N SER A 304 12.87 -9.65 9.80
CA SER A 304 14.22 -10.20 9.62
C SER A 304 15.25 -9.20 9.06
N ILE A 305 14.79 -8.07 8.53
CA ILE A 305 15.64 -7.09 7.84
C ILE A 305 16.31 -6.17 8.85
N ASP A 306 17.63 -6.00 8.69
CA ASP A 306 18.40 -4.98 9.39
C ASP A 306 18.30 -3.64 8.67
N TRP A 307 17.39 -2.80 9.14
CA TRP A 307 17.11 -1.46 8.57
C TRP A 307 18.17 -0.40 8.91
N SER A 308 19.21 -0.76 9.67
CA SER A 308 20.32 0.14 10.01
C SER A 308 21.44 0.19 8.96
N LYS A 309 21.35 -0.65 7.91
CA LYS A 309 22.38 -0.84 6.87
C LYS A 309 22.05 -0.21 5.53
#